data_AF-A0A965NAS4-F1
#
_entry.id   AF-A0A965NAS4-F1
#
_cell.length_a   1.000
_cell.length_b   1.000
_cell.length_c   1.000
_cell.angle_alpha   90.00
_cell.angle_beta   90.00
_cell.angle_gamma   90.00
#
_symmetry.space_group_name_H-M   'P 1'
#
loop_
_entity.id
_entity.type
_entity.pdbx_description
1 polymer ?
#
loop_
_entity_poly.entity_id
_entity_poly.type
_entity_poly.pdbx_seq_one_letter_code
_entity_poly.pdbx_strand_id
1 'polypeptide(L)'
;MSLPKITFSTEQETDFYKVLRSRVNNYFKEKQISRHANANMVFKTIFMLALYLVPFSFILFAELSNPVHYFMWVIMGFGMSGIGLSVMHDANHGAYSKNEKVNNFIGKVIYFIGGSDVNWRIQHNVLHHTYTNVADMDEDIESISFLLRFSPHTKR
;
A
#
# COMPACT_ATOMS: atom_id res chain seq x y z
N MET A 1 -9.32 3.88 -28.49
CA MET A 1 -8.30 2.86 -28.81
C MET A 1 -8.62 1.60 -28.04
N SER A 2 -8.54 0.41 -28.66
CA SER A 2 -8.62 -0.85 -27.91
C SER A 2 -7.25 -1.16 -27.32
N LEU A 3 -7.18 -1.37 -25.99
CA LEU A 3 -5.95 -1.83 -25.36
C LEU A 3 -5.58 -3.24 -25.87
N PRO A 4 -4.29 -3.54 -26.07
CA PRO A 4 -3.86 -4.87 -26.47
C PRO A 4 -4.23 -5.89 -25.40
N LYS A 5 -4.76 -7.05 -25.82
CA LYS A 5 -5.07 -8.14 -24.89
C LYS A 5 -3.77 -8.83 -24.47
N ILE A 6 -3.32 -8.57 -23.25
CA ILE A 6 -2.13 -9.19 -22.67
C ILE A 6 -2.52 -10.52 -22.01
N THR A 7 -1.74 -11.57 -22.29
CA THR A 7 -1.89 -12.89 -21.68
C THR A 7 -0.55 -13.37 -21.16
N PHE A 8 -0.54 -13.99 -19.99
CA PHE A 8 0.66 -14.55 -19.37
C PHE A 8 0.73 -16.06 -19.60
N SER A 9 1.95 -16.59 -19.80
CA SER A 9 2.16 -18.02 -19.98
C SER A 9 1.77 -18.78 -18.72
N THR A 10 0.96 -19.82 -18.87
CA THR A 10 0.55 -20.71 -17.77
C THR A 10 1.44 -21.96 -17.67
N GLU A 11 2.34 -22.19 -18.63
CA GLU A 11 3.06 -23.47 -18.77
C GLU A 11 4.43 -23.50 -18.09
N GLN A 12 5.18 -22.38 -18.06
CA GLN A 12 6.58 -22.36 -17.59
C GLN A 12 6.75 -22.08 -16.09
N GLU A 13 5.76 -21.51 -15.41
CA GLU A 13 5.90 -20.99 -14.04
C GLU A 13 5.36 -21.91 -12.95
N THR A 14 4.78 -23.07 -13.30
CA THR A 14 3.96 -23.80 -12.33
C THR A 14 4.77 -24.44 -11.21
N ASP A 15 5.96 -25.00 -11.49
CA ASP A 15 6.70 -25.76 -10.49
C ASP A 15 7.38 -24.85 -9.46
N PHE A 16 8.03 -23.78 -9.90
CA PHE A 16 8.61 -22.80 -8.98
C PHE A 16 7.55 -22.15 -8.10
N TYR A 17 6.47 -21.64 -8.70
CA TYR A 17 5.38 -20.99 -7.96
C TYR A 17 4.73 -21.93 -6.95
N LYS A 18 4.41 -23.17 -7.35
CA LYS A 18 3.84 -24.19 -6.45
C LYS A 18 4.78 -24.49 -5.28
N VAL A 19 6.08 -24.70 -5.56
CA VAL A 19 7.08 -25.01 -4.53
C VAL A 19 7.26 -23.82 -3.58
N LEU A 20 7.39 -22.60 -4.10
CA LEU A 20 7.50 -21.38 -3.30
C LEU A 20 6.30 -21.22 -2.37
N ARG A 21 5.08 -21.27 -2.93
CA ARG A 21 3.83 -21.13 -2.17
C ARG A 21 3.70 -22.23 -1.12
N SER A 22 4.08 -23.47 -1.44
CA SER A 22 4.09 -24.58 -0.48
C SER A 22 5.02 -24.31 0.70
N ARG A 23 6.29 -23.94 0.42
CA ARG A 23 7.30 -23.65 1.44
C ARG A 23 6.90 -22.48 2.35
N VAL A 24 6.41 -21.38 1.77
CA VAL A 24 5.94 -20.22 2.55
C VAL A 24 4.79 -20.63 3.47
N ASN A 25 3.80 -21.38 2.98
CA ASN A 25 2.69 -21.83 3.82
C ASN A 25 3.13 -22.80 4.92
N ASN A 26 4.06 -23.71 4.63
CA ASN A 26 4.60 -24.64 5.62
C ASN A 26 5.36 -23.90 6.72
N TYR A 27 6.13 -22.87 6.38
CA TYR A 27 6.81 -22.03 7.36
C TYR A 27 5.85 -21.49 8.44
N PHE A 28 4.71 -20.89 8.04
CA PHE A 28 3.73 -20.37 9.01
C PHE A 28 3.10 -21.47 9.86
N LYS A 29 2.79 -22.62 9.24
CA LYS A 29 2.20 -23.78 9.95
C LYS A 29 3.17 -24.39 10.96
N GLU A 30 4.38 -24.70 10.54
CA GLU A 30 5.41 -25.33 11.37
C GLU A 30 5.81 -24.44 12.55
N LYS A 31 5.91 -23.14 12.31
CA LYS A 31 6.22 -22.14 13.36
C LYS A 31 5.00 -21.75 14.19
N GLN A 32 3.79 -22.24 13.88
CA GLN A 32 2.55 -21.90 14.56
C GLN A 32 2.29 -20.39 14.65
N ILE A 33 2.68 -19.66 13.60
CA ILE A 33 2.49 -18.21 13.50
C ILE A 33 1.42 -17.88 12.46
N SER A 34 0.65 -16.83 12.75
CA SER A 34 -0.36 -16.32 11.81
C SER A 34 0.30 -15.69 10.59
N ARG A 35 -0.37 -15.81 9.43
CA ARG A 35 -0.06 -15.01 8.22
C ARG A 35 -0.63 -13.59 8.29
N HIS A 36 -1.50 -13.34 9.27
CA HIS A 36 -2.15 -12.06 9.48
C HIS A 36 -1.43 -11.21 10.52
N ALA A 37 -1.90 -9.98 10.71
CA ALA A 37 -1.32 -9.02 11.65
C ALA A 37 -1.12 -9.63 13.05
N ASN A 38 0.01 -9.25 13.67
CA ASN A 38 0.34 -9.52 15.06
C ASN A 38 0.35 -8.21 15.86
N ALA A 39 0.77 -8.27 17.14
CA ALA A 39 0.85 -7.08 17.99
C ALA A 39 1.71 -5.95 17.41
N ASN A 40 2.81 -6.27 16.73
CA ASN A 40 3.68 -5.27 16.10
C ASN A 40 2.96 -4.55 14.96
N MET A 41 2.15 -5.25 14.17
CA MET A 41 1.33 -4.64 13.12
C MET A 41 0.25 -3.72 13.67
N VAL A 42 -0.39 -4.10 14.79
CA VAL A 42 -1.37 -3.25 15.47
C VAL A 42 -0.69 -2.00 16.05
N PHE A 43 0.46 -2.16 16.71
CA PHE A 43 1.25 -1.03 17.21
C PHE A 43 1.65 -0.09 16.08
N LYS A 44 2.20 -0.62 14.97
CA LYS A 44 2.53 0.16 13.78
C LYS A 44 1.32 0.93 13.26
N THR A 45 0.15 0.31 13.25
CA THR A 45 -1.10 0.95 12.81
C THR A 45 -1.47 2.14 13.68
N ILE A 46 -1.50 1.95 15.00
CA ILE A 46 -1.82 3.01 15.96
C ILE A 46 -0.79 4.14 15.87
N PHE A 47 0.49 3.78 15.79
CA PHE A 47 1.59 4.73 15.69
C PHE A 47 1.49 5.60 14.42
N MET A 48 1.27 5.00 13.24
CA MET A 48 1.17 5.75 11.99
C MET A 48 -0.07 6.64 11.93
N LEU A 49 -1.21 6.17 12.47
CA LEU A 49 -2.41 6.99 12.60
C LEU A 49 -2.20 8.16 13.58
N ALA A 50 -1.52 7.92 14.72
CA ALA A 50 -1.22 8.97 15.68
C ALA A 50 -0.25 10.01 15.12
N LEU A 51 0.77 9.60 14.36
CA LEU A 51 1.68 10.51 13.66
C LEU A 51 0.96 11.46 12.70
N TYR A 52 -0.21 11.07 12.18
CA TYR A 52 -1.02 11.94 11.34
C TYR A 52 -2.05 12.75 12.17
N LEU A 53 -2.88 12.08 12.97
CA LEU A 53 -4.03 12.68 13.63
C LEU A 53 -3.67 13.57 14.83
N VAL A 54 -2.59 13.26 15.55
CA VAL A 54 -2.19 14.05 16.73
C VAL A 54 -1.66 15.43 16.29
N PRO A 55 -0.68 15.54 15.38
CA PRO A 55 -0.25 16.85 14.88
C PRO A 55 -1.38 17.61 14.19
N PHE A 56 -2.25 16.92 13.45
CA PHE A 56 -3.43 17.54 12.83
C PHE A 56 -4.34 18.19 13.88
N SER A 57 -4.59 17.49 14.99
CA SER A 57 -5.40 18.03 16.09
C SER A 57 -4.75 19.25 16.73
N PHE A 58 -3.43 19.25 16.94
CA PHE A 58 -2.72 20.43 17.45
C PHE A 58 -2.81 21.61 16.49
N ILE A 59 -2.67 21.38 15.18
CA ILE A 59 -2.82 22.43 14.16
C ILE A 59 -4.21 23.06 14.21
N LEU A 60 -5.27 22.29 14.46
CA LEU A 60 -6.65 22.79 14.48
C LEU A 60 -7.03 23.52 15.77
N PHE A 61 -6.53 23.07 16.92
CA PHE A 61 -7.07 23.49 18.22
C PHE A 61 -6.08 24.23 19.12
N ALA A 62 -4.78 24.21 18.83
CA ALA A 62 -3.78 24.89 19.64
C ALA A 62 -3.23 26.15 18.95
N GLU A 63 -2.88 27.14 19.76
CA GLU A 63 -2.09 28.28 19.28
C GLU A 63 -0.63 27.85 19.15
N LEU A 64 -0.14 27.75 17.91
CA LEU A 64 1.21 27.32 17.59
C LEU A 64 1.98 28.47 16.93
N SER A 65 3.27 28.59 17.24
CA SER A 65 4.16 29.45 16.46
C SER A 65 4.38 28.87 15.07
N ASN A 66 4.72 29.73 14.09
CA ASN A 66 4.95 29.29 12.70
C ASN A 66 5.96 28.13 12.58
N PRO A 67 7.13 28.13 13.28
CA PRO A 67 8.06 27.01 13.20
C PRO A 67 7.47 25.69 13.69
N VAL A 68 6.68 25.71 14.76
CA VAL A 68 6.01 24.52 15.29
C VAL A 68 4.95 24.02 14.30
N HIS A 69 4.22 24.93 13.67
CA HIS A 69 3.24 24.57 12.64
C HIS A 69 3.89 23.82 11.47
N TYR A 70 5.00 24.34 10.92
CA TYR A 70 5.73 23.65 9.84
C TYR A 70 6.30 22.30 10.27
N PHE A 71 6.80 22.20 11.51
CA PHE A 71 7.28 20.93 12.06
C PHE A 71 6.16 19.89 12.16
N MET A 72 4.95 20.28 12.57
CA MET A 72 3.79 19.39 12.59
C MET A 72 3.42 18.88 11.20
N TRP A 73 3.49 19.71 10.16
CA TRP A 73 3.30 19.28 8.77
C TRP A 73 4.30 18.20 8.33
N VAL A 74 5.57 18.35 8.70
CA VAL A 74 6.60 17.33 8.39
C VAL A 74 6.27 16.00 9.08
N ILE A 75 5.88 16.02 10.36
CA ILE A 75 5.46 14.81 11.10
C ILE A 75 4.25 14.16 10.43
N MET A 76 3.25 14.97 10.05
CA MET A 76 2.07 14.46 9.34
C MET A 76 2.43 13.81 8.01
N GLY A 77 3.44 14.32 7.29
CA GLY A 77 3.95 13.71 6.07
C GLY A 77 4.39 12.26 6.29
N PHE A 78 5.15 11.99 7.36
CA PHE A 78 5.54 10.63 7.73
C PHE A 78 4.32 9.77 8.11
N GLY A 79 3.37 10.31 8.86
CA GLY A 79 2.11 9.63 9.18
C GLY A 79 1.31 9.26 7.94
N MET A 80 1.18 10.20 6.99
CA MET A 80 0.49 10.00 5.71
C MET A 80 1.16 8.90 4.88
N SER A 81 2.49 8.95 4.73
CA SER A 81 3.24 7.89 4.05
C SER A 81 3.06 6.53 4.74
N GLY A 82 3.09 6.48 6.08
CA GLY A 82 2.89 5.25 6.84
C GLY A 82 1.47 4.67 6.71
N ILE A 83 0.45 5.53 6.69
CA ILE A 83 -0.94 5.16 6.42
C ILE A 83 -1.04 4.53 5.03
N GLY A 84 -0.54 5.23 4.01
CA GLY A 84 -0.66 4.84 2.60
C GLY A 84 0.16 3.62 2.23
N LEU A 85 1.44 3.56 2.61
CA LEU A 85 2.37 2.53 2.16
C LEU A 85 2.39 1.28 3.06
N SER A 86 1.78 1.33 4.24
CA SER A 86 1.76 0.20 5.15
C SER A 86 0.37 -0.15 5.68
N VAL A 87 -0.28 0.74 6.43
CA VAL A 87 -1.50 0.35 7.18
C VAL A 87 -2.63 -0.06 6.23
N MET A 88 -3.01 0.86 5.35
CA MET A 88 -4.10 0.62 4.40
C MET A 88 -3.68 -0.33 3.29
N HIS A 89 -2.40 -0.29 2.90
CA HIS A 89 -1.80 -1.19 1.91
C HIS A 89 -1.97 -2.66 2.32
N ASP A 90 -1.46 -3.03 3.49
CA ASP A 90 -1.51 -4.42 3.99
C ASP A 90 -2.97 -4.89 4.17
N ALA A 91 -3.87 -3.99 4.57
CA ALA A 91 -5.29 -4.28 4.72
C ALA A 91 -6.01 -4.46 3.38
N ASN A 92 -5.72 -3.63 2.38
CA ASN A 92 -6.31 -3.75 1.04
C ASN A 92 -5.78 -4.97 0.24
N HIS A 93 -4.67 -5.57 0.67
CA HIS A 93 -4.23 -6.91 0.25
C HIS A 93 -4.87 -8.06 1.04
N GLY A 94 -5.69 -7.77 2.05
CA GLY A 94 -6.30 -8.77 2.92
C GLY A 94 -5.34 -9.41 3.93
N ALA A 95 -4.12 -8.87 4.07
CA ALA A 95 -3.09 -9.42 4.96
C ALA A 95 -3.36 -9.07 6.44
N TYR A 96 -4.12 -8.01 6.73
CA TYR A 96 -4.31 -7.55 8.11
C TYR A 96 -5.05 -8.56 9.00
N SER A 97 -6.14 -9.15 8.51
CA SER A 97 -6.98 -10.06 9.29
C SER A 97 -7.57 -11.18 8.44
N LYS A 98 -7.92 -12.30 9.08
CA LYS A 98 -8.75 -13.34 8.46
C LYS A 98 -10.19 -12.88 8.18
N ASN A 99 -10.64 -11.84 8.89
CA ASN A 99 -11.99 -11.28 8.73
C ASN A 99 -11.92 -10.13 7.73
N GLU A 100 -12.56 -10.33 6.58
CA GLU A 100 -12.60 -9.33 5.50
C GLU A 100 -13.20 -7.99 5.95
N LYS A 101 -14.17 -7.99 6.87
CA LYS A 101 -14.74 -6.73 7.40
C LYS A 101 -13.69 -5.88 8.13
N VAL A 102 -12.73 -6.52 8.79
CA VAL A 102 -11.61 -5.82 9.46
C VAL A 102 -10.67 -5.25 8.41
N ASN A 103 -10.31 -6.04 7.39
CA ASN A 103 -9.48 -5.55 6.27
C ASN A 103 -10.15 -4.36 5.58
N ASN A 104 -11.44 -4.46 5.27
CA ASN A 104 -12.19 -3.38 4.63
C ASN A 104 -12.28 -2.13 5.50
N PHE A 105 -12.42 -2.28 6.83
CA PHE A 105 -12.42 -1.13 7.74
C PHE A 105 -11.03 -0.46 7.82
N ILE A 106 -9.96 -1.23 8.00
CA ILE A 106 -8.60 -0.70 8.07
C ILE A 106 -8.16 -0.14 6.70
N GLY A 107 -8.53 -0.75 5.59
CA GLY A 107 -8.23 -0.24 4.24
C GLY A 107 -8.84 1.15 3.98
N LYS A 108 -9.99 1.46 4.59
CA LYS A 108 -10.67 2.75 4.48
C LYS A 108 -9.99 3.90 5.24
N VAL A 109 -8.97 3.62 6.07
CA VAL A 109 -8.21 4.71 6.72
C VAL A 109 -7.48 5.60 5.71
N ILE A 110 -7.32 5.15 4.46
CA ILE A 110 -6.85 5.98 3.35
C ILE A 110 -7.71 7.25 3.14
N TYR A 111 -8.98 7.25 3.54
CA TYR A 111 -9.83 8.44 3.46
C TYR A 111 -9.34 9.59 4.32
N PHE A 112 -8.65 9.31 5.44
CA PHE A 112 -8.06 10.38 6.26
C PHE A 112 -7.00 11.18 5.52
N ILE A 113 -6.37 10.58 4.50
CA ILE A 113 -5.33 11.23 3.69
C ILE A 113 -5.83 11.60 2.29
N GLY A 114 -7.16 11.62 2.09
CA GLY A 114 -7.80 12.05 0.84
C GLY A 114 -7.77 11.02 -0.29
N GLY A 115 -7.36 9.77 -0.05
CA GLY A 115 -7.37 8.71 -1.06
C GLY A 115 -8.66 7.89 -1.07
N SER A 116 -8.77 6.93 -2.00
CA SER A 116 -9.90 5.98 -2.09
C SER A 116 -9.39 4.55 -2.08
N ASP A 117 -9.94 3.73 -1.18
CA ASP A 117 -9.58 2.30 -1.06
C ASP A 117 -9.97 1.51 -2.32
N VAL A 118 -11.09 1.87 -2.94
CA VAL A 118 -11.54 1.28 -4.21
C VAL A 118 -10.57 1.62 -5.32
N ASN A 119 -10.23 2.91 -5.48
CA ASN A 119 -9.28 3.35 -6.51
C ASN A 119 -7.93 2.68 -6.32
N TRP A 120 -7.44 2.65 -5.08
CA TRP A 120 -6.17 2.01 -4.74
C TRP A 120 -6.18 0.51 -5.07
N ARG A 121 -7.25 -0.24 -4.78
CA ARG A 121 -7.33 -1.66 -5.17
C ARG A 121 -7.38 -1.86 -6.68
N ILE A 122 -8.03 -0.96 -7.43
CA ILE A 122 -8.04 -1.02 -8.89
C ILE A 122 -6.63 -0.77 -9.43
N GLN A 123 -6.00 0.36 -9.07
CA GLN A 123 -4.66 0.70 -9.54
C GLN A 123 -3.62 -0.31 -9.07
N HIS A 124 -3.57 -0.62 -7.78
CA HIS A 124 -2.50 -1.43 -7.25
C HIS A 124 -2.74 -2.94 -7.43
N ASN A 125 -3.90 -3.46 -7.04
CA ASN A 125 -4.14 -4.92 -7.07
C ASN A 125 -4.53 -5.44 -8.46
N VAL A 126 -5.33 -4.67 -9.21
CA VAL A 126 -5.77 -5.10 -10.53
C VAL A 126 -4.78 -4.70 -11.61
N LEU A 127 -4.36 -3.44 -11.67
CA LEU A 127 -3.44 -2.98 -12.72
C LEU A 127 -2.00 -3.37 -12.39
N HIS A 128 -1.41 -2.81 -11.34
CA HIS A 128 0.01 -2.98 -11.01
C HIS A 128 0.38 -4.44 -10.73
N HIS A 129 -0.35 -5.19 -9.89
CA HIS A 129 0.01 -6.60 -9.59
C HIS A 129 -0.31 -7.59 -10.71
N THR A 130 -1.16 -7.25 -11.69
CA THR A 130 -1.41 -8.11 -12.86
C THR A 130 -0.48 -7.79 -14.02
N TYR A 131 -0.18 -6.50 -14.23
CA TYR A 131 0.57 -5.97 -15.37
C TYR A 131 1.84 -5.25 -14.95
N THR A 132 2.51 -5.72 -13.89
CA THR A 132 3.66 -5.04 -13.28
C THR A 132 4.71 -4.65 -14.32
N ASN A 133 5.09 -3.37 -14.34
CA ASN A 133 6.06 -2.79 -15.26
C ASN A 133 5.70 -2.91 -16.76
N VAL A 134 4.43 -3.15 -17.10
CA VAL A 134 3.95 -3.12 -18.48
C VAL A 134 3.46 -1.70 -18.80
N ALA A 135 4.10 -1.06 -19.78
CA ALA A 135 3.74 0.28 -20.23
C ALA A 135 2.26 0.37 -20.65
N ASP A 136 1.62 1.51 -20.37
CA ASP A 136 0.22 1.83 -20.62
C ASP A 136 -0.81 0.97 -19.85
N MET A 137 -0.36 0.01 -19.05
CA MET A 137 -1.21 -0.90 -18.26
C MET A 137 -0.97 -0.78 -16.76
N ASP A 138 0.23 -0.38 -16.36
CA ASP A 138 0.63 -0.12 -14.98
C ASP A 138 0.86 1.38 -14.79
N GLU A 139 -0.10 2.07 -14.17
CA GLU A 139 0.02 3.50 -13.90
C GLU A 139 1.11 3.80 -12.86
N ASP A 140 1.54 2.83 -12.05
CA ASP A 140 2.55 3.04 -10.99
C ASP A 140 3.96 3.32 -11.59
N ILE A 141 4.18 3.02 -12.88
CA ILE A 141 5.42 3.37 -13.61
C ILE A 141 5.28 4.64 -14.46
N GLU A 142 4.12 5.29 -14.45
CA GLU A 142 3.97 6.63 -15.02
C GLU A 142 4.65 7.64 -14.09
N SER A 143 5.71 8.25 -14.58
CA SER A 143 6.52 9.18 -13.81
C SER A 143 6.48 10.59 -14.41
N ILE A 144 6.83 11.57 -13.58
CA ILE A 144 7.16 12.91 -14.05
C ILE A 144 8.46 12.80 -14.88
N SER A 145 8.29 12.62 -16.19
CA SER A 145 9.35 12.19 -17.12
C SER A 145 10.60 13.07 -17.15
N PHE A 146 10.48 14.36 -16.81
CA PHE A 146 11.64 15.27 -16.72
C PHE A 146 12.50 15.07 -15.46
N LEU A 147 11.96 14.42 -14.42
CA LEU A 147 12.63 14.22 -13.13
C LEU A 147 13.05 12.77 -12.92
N LEU A 148 12.14 11.83 -13.19
CA LEU A 148 12.34 10.39 -12.99
C LEU A 148 11.85 9.61 -14.20
N ARG A 149 12.55 8.53 -14.54
CA ARG A 149 12.18 7.62 -15.63
C ARG A 149 12.08 6.19 -15.12
N PHE A 150 10.86 5.68 -14.98
CA PHE A 150 10.60 4.32 -14.48
C PHE A 150 10.36 3.27 -15.58
N SER A 151 10.12 3.71 -16.81
CA SER A 151 9.97 2.81 -17.97
C SER A 151 10.94 3.18 -19.10
N PRO A 152 11.52 2.20 -19.81
CA PRO A 152 12.28 2.47 -21.03
C PRO A 152 11.42 3.09 -22.14
N HIS A 153 10.10 2.93 -22.08
CA HIS A 153 9.13 3.47 -23.04
C HIS A 153 8.76 4.94 -22.79
N THR A 154 9.09 5.49 -21.61
CA THR A 154 8.90 6.91 -21.32
C THR A 154 9.92 7.76 -22.09
N LYS A 155 9.43 8.79 -22.78
CA LYS A 155 10.26 9.75 -23.52
C LYS A 155 11.29 10.42 -22.59
N ARG A 156 12.52 10.56 -23.08
CA ARG A 156 13.60 11.31 -22.41
C ARG A 156 13.45 12.81 -22.60
#